data_AF-A0A7X3VLF5-F1
#
_entry.id   AF-A0A7X3VLF5-F1
#
_cell.length_a   1.000
_cell.length_b   1.000
_cell.length_c   1.000
_cell.angle_alpha   90.00
_cell.angle_beta   90.00
_cell.angle_gamma   90.00
#
_symmetry.space_group_name_H-M   'P 1'
#
loop_
_entity.id
_entity.type
_entity.pdbx_description
1 polymer ?
#
loop_
_entity_poly.entity_id
_entity_poly.type
_entity_poly.pdbx_seq_one_letter_code
_entity_poly.pdbx_strand_id
1 'polypeptide(L)'
;MNYRDILQNIRLAFPQPTSDPIHDSYFVHSIMRALDQVDALKTHLPMLGNVVHGNFEEARQTALPDAMSSVEDITAELIGYLRGMTIFGHPRT
;
A
#
# COMPACT_ATOMS: atom_id res chain seq x y z
N MET A 1 1.03 26.55 14.74
CA MET A 1 1.20 25.95 13.40
C MET A 1 1.02 27.07 12.39
N ASN A 2 2.06 27.45 11.64
CA ASN A 2 1.98 28.55 10.68
C ASN A 2 1.42 28.02 9.35
N TYR A 3 0.70 28.85 8.60
CA TYR A 3 0.20 28.54 7.25
C TYR A 3 1.29 27.96 6.35
N ARG A 4 2.52 28.50 6.45
CA ARG A 4 3.68 28.01 5.66
C ARG A 4 4.05 26.57 5.98
N ASP A 5 3.96 26.16 7.24
CA ASP A 5 4.29 24.79 7.67
C ASP A 5 3.26 23.80 7.11
N ILE A 6 1.97 24.17 7.13
CA ILE A 6 0.89 23.34 6.57
C ILE A 6 1.07 23.19 5.06
N LEU A 7 1.35 24.30 4.37
CA LEU A 7 1.58 24.29 2.92
C LEU A 7 2.80 23.44 2.54
N GLN A 8 3.87 23.50 3.32
CA GLN A 8 5.06 22.68 3.10
C GLN A 8 4.74 21.18 3.27
N ASN A 9 3.96 20.82 4.28
CA ASN A 9 3.54 19.43 4.49
C ASN A 9 2.66 18.92 3.34
N ILE A 10 1.69 19.71 2.88
CA ILE A 10 0.82 19.33 1.74
C ILE A 10 1.65 19.13 0.48
N ARG A 11 2.64 19.99 0.23
CA ARG A 11 3.53 19.87 -0.94
C ARG A 11 4.42 18.62 -0.93
N LEU A 12 4.68 18.06 0.24
CA LEU A 12 5.40 16.79 0.38
C LEU A 12 4.44 15.59 0.30
N ALA A 13 3.19 15.75 0.74
CA ALA A 13 2.21 14.67 0.74
C ALA A 13 1.64 14.36 -0.66
N PHE A 14 1.69 15.31 -1.59
CA PHE A 14 1.15 15.16 -2.95
C PHE A 14 2.26 15.31 -4.01
N PRO A 15 2.14 14.60 -5.15
CA PRO A 15 3.03 14.80 -6.30
C PRO A 15 3.05 16.28 -6.70
N GLN A 16 4.25 16.85 -6.79
CA GLN A 16 4.40 18.24 -7.22
C GLN A 16 4.29 18.34 -8.75
N PRO A 17 3.76 19.45 -9.30
CA PRO A 17 3.67 19.65 -10.75
C PRO A 17 5.04 19.78 -11.42
N THR A 18 6.10 19.97 -10.64
CA THR A 18 7.50 19.94 -11.06
C THR A 18 8.16 18.71 -10.45
N SER A 19 8.83 17.90 -11.27
CA SER A 19 9.53 16.70 -10.79
C SER A 19 10.54 17.05 -9.71
N ASP A 20 10.49 16.31 -8.62
CA ASP A 20 11.48 16.31 -7.55
C ASP A 20 12.16 14.94 -7.61
N PRO A 21 13.37 14.85 -8.21
CA PRO A 21 14.03 13.56 -8.44
C PRO A 21 14.20 12.73 -7.18
N ILE A 22 14.36 13.35 -6.02
CA ILE A 22 14.57 12.63 -4.75
C ILE A 22 13.23 12.03 -4.30
N HIS A 23 12.18 12.84 -4.26
CA HIS A 23 10.85 12.40 -3.83
C HIS A 23 10.25 11.37 -4.80
N ASP A 24 10.38 11.62 -6.11
CA ASP A 24 9.90 10.73 -7.15
C ASP A 24 10.62 9.37 -7.10
N SER A 25 11.95 9.38 -6.94
CA SER A 25 12.73 8.13 -6.80
C SER A 25 12.34 7.37 -5.55
N TYR A 26 12.18 8.06 -4.41
CA TYR A 26 11.74 7.44 -3.17
C TYR A 26 10.39 6.75 -3.35
N PHE A 27 9.38 7.46 -3.88
CA PHE A 27 8.05 6.90 -4.11
C PHE A 27 8.09 5.68 -5.03
N VAL A 28 8.78 5.78 -6.18
CA VAL A 28 8.90 4.66 -7.13
C VAL A 28 9.59 3.46 -6.48
N HIS A 29 10.69 3.67 -5.75
CA HIS A 29 11.39 2.58 -5.06
C HIS A 29 10.52 1.90 -4.01
N SER A 30 9.76 2.65 -3.22
CA SER A 30 8.85 2.09 -2.21
C SER A 30 7.74 1.28 -2.87
N ILE A 31 7.18 1.73 -4.00
CA ILE A 31 6.20 0.96 -4.78
C ILE A 31 6.82 -0.30 -5.39
N MET A 32 8.02 -0.22 -5.97
CA MET A 32 8.71 -1.41 -6.51
C MET A 32 8.93 -2.47 -5.43
N ARG A 33 9.40 -2.06 -4.25
CA ARG A 33 9.59 -2.96 -3.10
C ARG A 33 8.27 -3.57 -2.62
N ALA A 34 7.17 -2.83 -2.69
CA ALA A 34 5.85 -3.37 -2.35
C ALA A 34 5.39 -4.43 -3.38
N LEU A 35 5.63 -4.20 -4.67
CA LEU A 35 5.33 -5.16 -5.72
C LEU A 35 6.13 -6.46 -5.57
N ASP A 36 7.42 -6.37 -5.20
CA ASP A 36 8.25 -7.54 -4.92
C ASP A 36 7.67 -8.38 -3.75
N GLN A 37 7.12 -7.72 -2.73
CA GLN A 37 6.47 -8.41 -1.61
C GLN A 37 5.14 -9.06 -2.01
N VAL A 38 4.36 -8.44 -2.91
CA VAL A 38 3.17 -9.07 -3.48
C VAL A 38 3.55 -10.27 -4.35
N ASP A 39 4.62 -10.16 -5.14
CA ASP A 39 5.14 -11.27 -5.94
C ASP A 39 5.55 -12.45 -5.07
N ALA A 40 6.19 -12.19 -3.93
CA ALA A 40 6.54 -13.20 -2.94
C ALA A 40 5.33 -13.91 -2.30
N LEU A 41 4.11 -13.34 -2.39
CA LEU A 41 2.88 -14.03 -1.98
C LEU A 41 2.40 -15.05 -3.01
N LYS A 42 2.89 -15.04 -4.25
CA LYS A 42 2.42 -16.01 -5.25
C LYS A 42 2.77 -17.43 -4.81
N THR A 43 1.78 -18.31 -4.88
CA THR A 43 1.93 -19.74 -4.58
C THR A 43 1.61 -20.59 -5.81
N HIS A 44 1.67 -21.91 -5.66
CA HIS A 44 1.23 -22.85 -6.71
C HIS A 44 -0.29 -22.97 -6.83
N LEU A 45 -1.03 -22.32 -5.92
CA LEU A 45 -2.49 -22.25 -5.88
C LEU A 45 -2.95 -20.92 -6.50
N PRO A 46 -4.20 -20.84 -6.99
CA PRO A 46 -4.74 -19.61 -7.57
C PRO A 46 -5.08 -18.53 -6.51
N MET A 47 -4.31 -18.45 -5.42
CA MET A 47 -4.51 -17.53 -4.30
C MET A 47 -3.17 -16.89 -3.90
N LEU A 48 -3.22 -15.61 -3.50
CA LEU A 48 -2.08 -14.89 -2.92
C LEU A 48 -1.85 -15.33 -1.48
N GLY A 49 -0.72 -15.94 -1.18
CA GLY A 49 -0.32 -16.35 0.15
C GLY A 49 -1.26 -17.40 0.76
N ASN A 50 -1.42 -17.32 2.09
CA ASN A 50 -2.34 -18.19 2.81
C ASN A 50 -3.76 -17.61 2.75
N VAL A 51 -4.76 -18.50 2.70
CA VAL A 51 -6.17 -18.10 2.84
C VAL A 51 -6.37 -17.53 4.24
N VAL A 52 -6.76 -16.26 4.31
CA VAL A 52 -7.10 -15.58 5.56
C VAL A 52 -8.63 -15.59 5.70
N HIS A 53 -9.13 -16.01 6.85
CA HIS A 53 -10.56 -15.89 7.15
C HIS A 53 -10.91 -14.43 7.40
N GLY A 54 -11.82 -13.87 6.60
CA GLY A 54 -12.30 -12.50 6.78
C GLY A 54 -13.10 -12.36 8.08
N ASN A 55 -12.72 -11.39 8.91
CA ASN A 55 -13.48 -11.00 10.10
C ASN A 55 -14.32 -9.77 9.78
N PHE A 56 -15.59 -9.99 9.40
CA PHE A 56 -16.48 -8.91 8.99
C PHE A 56 -16.75 -7.89 10.12
N GLU A 57 -16.89 -8.34 11.37
CA GLU A 57 -17.18 -7.44 12.49
C GLU A 57 -15.99 -6.53 12.81
N GLU A 58 -14.77 -7.04 12.70
CA GLU A 58 -13.54 -6.24 12.85
C GLU A 58 -13.41 -5.24 11.71
N ALA A 59 -13.59 -5.68 10.46
CA ALA A 59 -13.52 -4.80 9.29
C ALA A 59 -14.57 -3.66 9.34
N ARG A 60 -15.74 -3.91 9.95
CA ARG A 60 -16.79 -2.91 10.12
C ARG A 60 -16.45 -1.83 11.14
N GLN A 61 -15.51 -2.11 12.05
CA GLN A 61 -15.04 -1.17 13.07
C GLN A 61 -13.83 -0.37 12.59
N THR A 62 -13.20 -0.76 11.48
CA THR A 62 -12.06 -0.05 10.91
C THR A 62 -12.49 1.33 10.39
N ALA A 63 -11.69 2.35 10.72
CA ALA A 63 -11.85 3.71 10.24
C ALA A 63 -10.56 4.18 9.57
N LEU A 64 -10.68 5.16 8.68
CA LEU A 64 -9.50 5.84 8.13
C LEU A 64 -8.75 6.54 9.28
N PRO A 65 -7.43 6.34 9.42
CA PRO A 65 -6.65 7.02 10.43
C PRO A 65 -6.71 8.55 10.25
N ASP A 66 -6.75 9.28 11.37
CA ASP A 66 -6.74 10.75 11.36
C ASP A 66 -5.38 11.34 10.93
N ALA A 67 -4.32 10.55 11.01
CA ALA A 67 -2.95 10.95 10.68
C ALA A 67 -2.45 10.26 9.41
N MET A 68 -1.57 10.94 8.69
CA MET A 68 -0.86 10.35 7.55
C MET A 68 0.18 9.33 8.05
N SER A 69 0.40 8.29 7.24
CA SER A 69 1.43 7.27 7.44
C SER A 69 2.42 7.29 6.28
N SER A 70 3.56 6.61 6.46
CA SER A 70 4.53 6.46 5.37
C SER A 70 3.99 5.57 4.24
N VAL A 71 4.59 5.68 3.05
CA VAL A 71 4.23 4.82 1.92
C VAL A 71 4.51 3.35 2.25
N GLU A 72 5.58 3.08 3.00
CA GLU A 72 5.96 1.74 3.45
C GLU A 72 4.92 1.13 4.39
N ASP A 73 4.40 1.90 5.35
CA ASP A 73 3.39 1.42 6.29
C ASP A 73 2.09 1.06 5.56
N ILE A 74 1.62 1.96 4.68
CA ILE A 74 0.40 1.72 3.89
C ILE A 74 0.57 0.56 2.93
N THR A 75 1.71 0.46 2.25
CA THR A 75 1.96 -0.66 1.34
C THR A 75 2.04 -1.99 2.08
N ALA A 76 2.62 -2.04 3.28
CA ALA A 76 2.63 -3.23 4.12
C ALA A 76 1.21 -3.65 4.53
N GLU A 77 0.36 -2.69 4.92
CA GLU A 77 -1.06 -2.95 5.22
C GLU A 77 -1.81 -3.50 4.00
N LEU A 78 -1.62 -2.87 2.83
CA LEU A 78 -2.24 -3.32 1.57
C LEU A 78 -1.78 -4.73 1.19
N ILE A 79 -0.50 -5.07 1.34
CA ILE A 79 0.01 -6.43 1.12
C ILE A 79 -0.67 -7.43 2.06
N GLY A 80 -0.87 -7.04 3.32
CA GLY A 80 -1.63 -7.82 4.29
C GLY A 80 -3.06 -8.09 3.82
N TYR A 81 -3.74 -7.07 3.33
CA TYR A 81 -5.09 -7.17 2.78
C TYR A 81 -5.17 -8.05 1.52
N LEU A 82 -4.16 -8.02 0.66
CA LEU A 82 -4.11 -8.84 -0.56
C LEU A 82 -3.95 -10.35 -0.28
N ARG A 83 -3.56 -10.75 0.94
CA ARG A 83 -3.47 -12.17 1.30
C ARG A 83 -4.83 -12.85 1.26
N GLY A 84 -4.86 -14.05 0.69
CA GLY A 84 -6.06 -14.84 0.49
C GLY A 84 -6.89 -14.46 -0.74
N MET A 85 -6.49 -13.42 -1.50
CA MET A 85 -7.20 -13.03 -2.72
C MET A 85 -6.90 -13.97 -3.89
N THR A 86 -7.92 -14.19 -4.73
CA THR A 86 -7.81 -15.00 -5.94
C THR A 86 -6.95 -14.31 -7.00
N ILE A 87 -6.01 -15.04 -7.57
CA ILE A 87 -5.22 -14.60 -8.73
C ILE A 87 -5.96 -15.04 -9.99
N PHE A 88 -6.77 -14.15 -10.57
CA PHE A 88 -7.56 -14.47 -11.77
C PHE A 88 -6.73 -14.88 -13.00
N GLY A 89 -5.46 -14.48 -13.06
CA GLY A 89 -4.52 -14.85 -14.13
C GLY A 89 -3.74 -16.15 -13.87
N HIS A 90 -4.05 -16.91 -12.81
CA HIS A 90 -3.29 -18.12 -12.48
C HIS A 90 -3.62 -19.25 -13.47
N PRO A 91 -2.63 -20.05 -13.94
CA PRO A 91 -2.87 -21.10 -14.94
C PRO A 91 -3.82 -22.24 -14.49
N ARG A 92 -4.14 -22.30 -13.20
CA ARG A 92 -5.02 -23.30 -12.58
C ARG A 92 -6.32 -22.70 -12.03
N THR A 93 -6.68 -21.50 -12.47
CA THR A 93 -7.96 -20.85 -12.11
C THR A 93 -9.08 -21.37 -12.99
#